data_AF-A0A9N8HHV3-F1
#
_entry.id   AF-A0A9N8HHV3-F1
#
_cell.length_a   1.000
_cell.length_b   1.000
_cell.length_c   1.000
_cell.angle_alpha   90.00
_cell.angle_beta   90.00
_cell.angle_gamma   90.00
#
_symmetry.space_group_name_H-M   'P 1'
#
loop_
_entity.id
_entity.type
_entity.pdbx_description
1 polymer ?
#
loop_
_entity_poly.entity_id
_entity_poly.type
_entity_poly.pdbx_seq_one_letter_code
_entity_poly.pdbx_strand_id
1 'polypeptide(L)'
;MNCRIRERYFNKLGILPNGPPPAHTVKKRRSPTELPGTVCGASSSSNRQRHQADQPPPPPPSPIVVERRDDEQPTPRQPRSPPQVQFHTCVSVIEIPSHRDYDRASRRNIWNSPQVLEQNVQRNTYEYWAEGLDWRNATEEKDMIRTRKGRLVHPATWKLIHENIANQHKNRRRAMLHRQA
;
A
#
# COMPACT_ATOMS: atom_id res chain seq x y z
N MET A 1 32.03 13.54 -6.56
CA MET A 1 32.55 12.29 -5.93
C MET A 1 31.46 11.59 -5.12
N ASN A 2 30.54 10.83 -5.74
CA ASN A 2 29.51 10.06 -5.00
C ASN A 2 29.02 8.79 -5.74
N CYS A 3 29.88 8.14 -6.54
CA CYS A 3 29.51 6.93 -7.29
C CYS A 3 29.71 5.60 -6.51
N ARG A 4 30.52 5.60 -5.45
CA ARG A 4 30.92 4.34 -4.75
C ARG A 4 29.88 3.76 -3.79
N ILE A 5 28.94 4.57 -3.29
CA ILE A 5 27.92 4.09 -2.35
C ILE A 5 26.82 3.32 -3.08
N ARG A 6 26.43 3.78 -4.27
CA ARG A 6 25.40 3.15 -5.10
C ARG A 6 25.81 1.75 -5.54
N GLU A 7 27.07 1.59 -5.95
CA GLU A 7 27.62 0.32 -6.45
C GLU A 7 27.67 -0.78 -5.36
N ARG A 8 27.99 -0.42 -4.11
CA ARG A 8 27.93 -1.36 -2.98
C ARG A 8 26.52 -1.85 -2.68
N TYR A 9 25.51 -0.99 -2.84
CA TYR A 9 24.11 -1.37 -2.60
C TYR A 9 23.58 -2.33 -3.67
N PHE A 10 23.89 -2.08 -4.95
CA PHE A 10 23.44 -2.95 -6.04
C PHE A 10 24.11 -4.33 -6.03
N ASN A 11 25.40 -4.41 -5.66
CA ASN A 11 26.10 -5.69 -5.49
C ASN A 11 25.54 -6.53 -4.34
N LYS A 12 25.12 -5.90 -3.24
CA LYS A 12 24.53 -6.60 -2.10
C LYS A 12 23.15 -7.19 -2.40
N LEU A 13 22.43 -6.61 -3.37
CA LEU A 13 21.08 -7.05 -3.76
C LEU A 13 21.08 -8.05 -4.93
N GLY A 14 22.23 -8.33 -5.57
CA GLY A 14 22.34 -9.31 -6.66
C GLY A 14 21.62 -8.90 -7.95
N ILE A 15 21.34 -7.60 -8.14
CA ILE A 15 20.50 -7.09 -9.25
C ILE A 15 21.33 -6.82 -10.51
N LEU A 16 22.66 -6.69 -10.40
CA LEU A 16 23.50 -6.54 -11.59
C LEU A 16 23.79 -7.91 -12.23
N PRO A 17 23.72 -8.03 -13.56
CA PRO A 17 24.17 -9.22 -14.27
C PRO A 17 25.70 -9.31 -14.12
N ASN A 18 26.14 -10.02 -13.10
CA ASN A 18 27.57 -10.27 -12.94
C ASN A 18 28.06 -11.17 -14.07
N GLY A 19 29.16 -10.77 -14.69
CA GLY A 19 30.02 -11.66 -15.46
C GLY A 19 30.43 -12.90 -14.65
N PRO A 20 31.19 -13.83 -15.27
CA PRO A 20 31.41 -15.15 -14.72
C PRO A 20 31.93 -15.10 -13.27
N PRO A 21 31.32 -15.87 -12.36
CA PRO A 21 31.60 -15.76 -10.94
C PRO A 21 33.07 -16.14 -10.64
N PRO A 22 33.75 -15.44 -9.72
CA PRO A 22 35.05 -15.88 -9.25
C PRO A 22 34.91 -17.22 -8.51
N ALA A 23 35.80 -18.16 -8.86
CA ALA A 23 35.85 -19.50 -8.28
C ALA A 23 36.14 -19.43 -6.77
N HIS A 24 35.08 -19.46 -5.95
CA HIS A 24 35.19 -19.55 -4.50
C HIS A 24 34.86 -20.95 -4.00
N THR A 25 35.85 -21.51 -3.32
CA THR A 25 35.86 -22.80 -2.63
C THR A 25 34.67 -22.97 -1.68
N VAL A 26 33.94 -24.07 -1.88
CA VAL A 26 32.82 -24.52 -1.06
C VAL A 26 33.30 -24.85 0.36
N LYS A 27 32.92 -24.02 1.36
CA LYS A 27 33.02 -24.39 2.77
C LYS A 27 31.74 -25.12 3.20
N LYS A 28 31.93 -26.39 3.59
CA LYS A 28 30.95 -27.37 4.09
C LYS A 28 30.14 -26.79 5.26
N ARG A 29 28.84 -26.52 5.04
CA ARG A 29 27.89 -26.15 6.11
C ARG A 29 27.52 -27.40 6.92
N ARG A 30 27.59 -27.26 8.25
CA ARG A 30 27.17 -28.27 9.24
C ARG A 30 25.64 -28.40 9.29
N SER A 31 25.19 -29.61 9.56
CA SER A 31 23.81 -30.08 9.62
C SER A 31 22.97 -29.42 10.73
N PRO A 32 21.62 -29.39 10.60
CA PRO A 32 20.73 -28.83 11.61
C PRO A 32 20.42 -29.87 12.71
N THR A 33 20.51 -29.42 13.96
CA THR A 33 20.04 -30.13 15.16
C THR A 33 18.51 -30.07 15.23
N GLU A 34 17.87 -31.23 15.34
CA GLU A 34 16.44 -31.38 15.58
C GLU A 34 16.07 -31.00 17.02
N LEU A 35 14.93 -30.33 17.21
CA LEU A 35 14.29 -30.15 18.52
C LEU A 35 12.89 -30.76 18.51
N PRO A 36 12.46 -31.39 19.62
CA PRO A 36 11.26 -32.21 19.67
C PRO A 36 10.02 -31.42 20.07
N GLY A 37 8.89 -31.82 19.47
CA GLY A 37 7.57 -31.99 20.08
C GLY A 37 6.95 -30.81 20.84
N THR A 38 5.93 -30.19 20.26
CA THR A 38 4.91 -29.47 21.05
C THR A 38 3.52 -29.95 20.63
N VAL A 39 2.77 -30.31 21.65
CA VAL A 39 1.52 -31.07 21.64
C VAL A 39 0.35 -30.19 21.22
N CYS A 40 -0.52 -30.71 20.35
CA CYS A 40 -1.70 -30.04 19.85
C CYS A 40 -2.82 -30.10 20.90
N GLY A 41 -3.11 -28.96 21.56
CA GLY A 41 -4.30 -28.78 22.40
C GLY A 41 -5.49 -28.36 21.55
N ALA A 42 -6.52 -29.21 21.49
CA ALA A 42 -7.82 -28.89 20.94
C ALA A 42 -8.53 -27.86 21.82
N SER A 43 -9.13 -26.83 21.23
CA SER A 43 -10.05 -25.93 21.95
C SER A 43 -11.22 -25.56 21.05
N SER A 44 -12.30 -26.26 21.37
CA SER A 44 -13.72 -26.07 21.14
C SER A 44 -14.16 -24.69 20.63
N SER A 45 -14.85 -24.72 19.51
CA SER A 45 -15.61 -23.63 18.91
C SER A 45 -16.73 -23.17 19.86
N SER A 46 -16.69 -21.90 20.27
CA SER A 46 -17.81 -21.27 20.97
C SER A 46 -18.56 -20.36 20.01
N ASN A 47 -19.74 -20.83 19.61
CA ASN A 47 -20.77 -20.13 18.86
C ASN A 47 -21.23 -18.89 19.64
N ARG A 48 -21.05 -17.68 19.09
CA ARG A 48 -21.74 -16.47 19.57
C ARG A 48 -22.78 -16.04 18.53
N GLN A 49 -23.97 -16.60 18.67
CA GLN A 49 -25.20 -16.00 18.13
C GLN A 49 -25.37 -14.62 18.77
N ARG A 50 -25.16 -13.57 17.98
CA ARG A 50 -25.58 -12.21 18.31
C ARG A 50 -27.08 -12.13 18.10
N HIS A 51 -27.83 -12.15 19.19
CA HIS A 51 -29.20 -11.65 19.21
C HIS A 51 -29.16 -10.14 18.90
N GLN A 52 -29.59 -9.75 17.71
CA GLN A 52 -30.03 -8.38 17.44
C GLN A 52 -31.42 -8.26 18.05
N ALA A 53 -31.49 -7.74 19.27
CA ALA A 53 -32.74 -7.33 19.89
C ALA A 53 -33.07 -5.91 19.45
N ASP A 54 -34.33 -5.71 19.10
CA ASP A 54 -35.03 -4.45 18.86
C ASP A 54 -34.54 -3.30 19.72
N GLN A 55 -33.73 -2.40 19.14
CA GLN A 55 -33.61 -1.05 19.68
C GLN A 55 -34.63 -0.17 18.97
N PRO A 56 -35.52 0.52 19.71
CA PRO A 56 -36.45 1.47 19.12
C PRO A 56 -35.67 2.60 18.43
N PRO A 57 -36.19 3.14 17.33
CA PRO A 57 -35.54 4.22 16.61
C PRO A 57 -35.35 5.44 17.53
N PRO A 58 -34.22 6.16 17.41
CA PRO A 58 -34.00 7.37 18.19
C PRO A 58 -35.09 8.40 17.88
N PRO A 59 -35.56 9.17 18.88
CA PRO A 59 -36.59 10.17 18.66
C PRO A 59 -36.10 11.26 17.69
N PRO A 60 -37.02 11.85 16.90
CA PRO A 60 -36.68 12.92 15.99
C PRO A 60 -36.13 14.13 16.77
N PRO A 61 -35.12 14.84 16.23
CA PRO A 61 -34.58 16.03 16.87
C PRO A 61 -35.67 17.10 16.97
N SER A 62 -35.90 17.61 18.18
CA SER A 62 -36.82 18.72 18.41
C SER A 62 -36.43 19.93 17.57
N PRO A 63 -37.40 20.69 17.02
CA PRO A 63 -37.13 21.92 16.28
C PRO A 63 -36.41 22.90 17.19
N ILE A 64 -35.16 23.21 16.84
CA ILE A 64 -34.37 24.24 17.50
C ILE A 64 -35.04 25.57 17.20
N VAL A 65 -35.78 26.11 18.17
CA VAL A 65 -36.27 27.48 18.15
C VAL A 65 -35.05 28.38 18.35
N VAL A 66 -34.47 28.82 17.24
CA VAL A 66 -33.45 29.87 17.24
C VAL A 66 -34.18 31.19 17.49
N GLU A 67 -34.38 31.55 18.75
CA GLU A 67 -34.73 32.92 19.12
C GLU A 67 -33.59 33.84 18.67
N ARG A 68 -33.84 34.59 17.60
CA ARG A 68 -32.94 35.64 17.12
C ARG A 68 -33.04 36.80 18.10
N ARG A 69 -32.03 36.95 18.96
CA ARG A 69 -31.83 38.16 19.76
C ARG A 69 -31.06 39.15 18.89
N ASP A 70 -31.75 40.16 18.36
CA ASP A 70 -31.22 41.16 17.43
C ASP A 70 -30.56 42.37 18.12
N ASP A 71 -29.98 42.20 19.32
CA ASP A 71 -29.47 43.33 20.13
C ASP A 71 -28.10 43.06 20.80
N GLU A 72 -27.15 42.44 20.07
CA GLU A 72 -25.74 42.47 20.46
C GLU A 72 -24.93 43.33 19.49
N GLN A 73 -24.61 44.55 19.93
CA GLN A 73 -23.60 45.39 19.30
C GLN A 73 -22.28 44.61 19.10
N PRO A 74 -21.62 44.75 17.94
CA PRO A 74 -20.37 44.07 17.67
C PRO A 74 -19.28 44.63 18.57
N THR A 75 -18.98 43.93 19.67
CA THR A 75 -17.81 44.22 20.48
C THR A 75 -16.54 44.05 19.63
N PRO A 76 -15.54 44.93 19.79
CA PRO A 76 -14.29 44.85 19.03
C PRO A 76 -13.63 43.51 19.30
N ARG A 77 -13.63 42.63 18.28
CA ARG A 77 -13.04 41.29 18.36
C ARG A 77 -11.55 41.45 18.62
N GLN A 78 -11.13 41.10 19.83
CA GLN A 78 -9.71 41.05 20.15
C GLN A 78 -8.98 40.13 19.14
N PRO A 79 -7.75 40.49 18.74
CA PRO A 79 -6.95 39.66 17.84
C PRO A 79 -6.78 38.28 18.46
N ARG A 80 -7.43 37.28 17.87
CA ARG A 80 -7.28 35.89 18.27
C ARG A 80 -5.84 35.50 17.97
N SER A 81 -5.11 35.07 19.00
CA SER A 81 -3.78 34.47 18.83
C SER A 81 -3.86 33.35 17.78
N PRO A 82 -2.83 33.19 16.93
CA PRO A 82 -2.82 32.12 15.94
C PRO A 82 -3.08 30.78 16.65
N PRO A 83 -3.86 29.87 16.03
CA PRO A 83 -4.16 28.58 16.62
C PRO A 83 -2.87 27.86 16.96
N GLN A 84 -2.61 27.69 18.26
CA GLN A 84 -1.42 27.01 18.75
C GLN A 84 -1.70 25.51 18.76
N VAL A 85 -0.89 24.74 18.03
CA VAL A 85 -0.95 23.28 18.08
C VAL A 85 -0.57 22.84 19.49
N GLN A 86 -1.50 22.20 20.20
CA GLN A 86 -1.26 21.62 21.51
C GLN A 86 -1.30 20.09 21.40
N PHE A 87 -0.36 19.43 22.06
CA PHE A 87 -0.32 17.97 22.12
C PHE A 87 -1.09 17.48 23.34
N HIS A 88 -1.82 16.38 23.18
CA HIS A 88 -2.50 15.74 24.29
C HIS A 88 -1.46 15.09 25.21
N THR A 89 -1.54 15.35 26.52
CA THR A 89 -0.56 14.84 27.50
C THR A 89 -0.74 13.37 27.81
N CYS A 90 -1.95 12.84 27.63
CA CYS A 90 -2.22 11.42 27.77
C CYS A 90 -2.10 10.72 26.42
N VAL A 91 -1.22 9.72 26.34
CA VAL A 91 -1.06 8.84 25.19
C VAL A 91 -1.51 7.42 25.56
N SER A 92 -2.16 6.73 24.63
CA SER A 92 -2.46 5.30 24.76
C SER A 92 -1.36 4.49 24.09
N VAL A 93 -0.83 3.50 24.80
CA VAL A 93 0.16 2.55 24.26
C VAL A 93 -0.59 1.28 23.89
N ILE A 94 -0.61 0.96 22.60
CA ILE A 94 -1.15 -0.30 22.08
C ILE A 94 0.02 -1.04 21.47
N GLU A 95 0.28 -2.26 21.95
CA GLU A 95 1.32 -3.11 21.38
C GLU A 95 0.96 -3.51 19.95
N ILE A 96 1.94 -3.44 19.06
CA ILE A 96 1.78 -3.96 17.70
C ILE A 96 1.95 -5.49 17.77
N PRO A 97 0.93 -6.28 17.38
CA PRO A 97 1.03 -7.73 17.42
C PRO A 97 2.21 -8.23 16.58
N SER A 98 2.89 -9.26 17.05
CA SER A 98 3.92 -9.94 16.27
C SER A 98 3.30 -10.59 15.04
N HIS A 99 4.07 -10.75 13.97
CA HIS A 99 3.62 -11.47 12.77
C HIS A 99 3.14 -12.91 13.06
N ARG A 100 3.59 -13.47 14.20
CA ARG A 100 3.20 -14.81 14.69
C ARG A 100 1.80 -14.82 15.31
N ASP A 101 1.35 -13.69 15.83
CA ASP A 101 0.07 -13.55 16.54
C ASP A 101 -1.10 -13.45 15.56
N TYR A 102 -0.83 -13.11 14.30
CA TYR A 102 -1.84 -13.14 13.24
C TYR A 102 -2.20 -14.57 12.85
N ASP A 103 -3.49 -14.80 12.62
CA ASP A 103 -3.99 -16.03 12.03
C ASP A 103 -3.42 -16.24 10.60
N ARG A 104 -3.52 -17.48 10.11
CA ARG A 104 -2.92 -17.86 8.82
C ARG A 104 -3.51 -17.07 7.65
N ALA A 105 -4.79 -16.68 7.69
CA ALA A 105 -5.42 -15.93 6.62
C ALA A 105 -4.93 -14.48 6.62
N SER A 106 -4.94 -13.81 7.79
CA SER A 106 -4.38 -12.46 7.92
C SER A 106 -2.91 -12.41 7.49
N ARG A 107 -2.09 -13.35 7.95
CA ARG A 107 -0.67 -13.40 7.59
C ARG A 107 -0.42 -13.52 6.08
N ARG A 108 -1.28 -14.26 5.38
CA ARG A 108 -1.21 -14.40 3.91
C ARG A 108 -1.63 -13.12 3.17
N ASN A 109 -2.54 -12.34 3.76
CA ASN A 109 -3.11 -11.15 3.12
C ASN A 109 -2.36 -9.86 3.48
N ILE A 110 -1.62 -9.83 4.58
CA ILE A 110 -0.81 -8.67 4.99
C ILE A 110 0.31 -8.40 3.98
N TRP A 111 0.90 -9.44 3.41
CA TRP A 111 2.03 -9.32 2.50
C TRP A 111 1.59 -9.51 1.06
N ASN A 112 2.03 -8.60 0.19
CA ASN A 112 1.88 -8.78 -1.24
C ASN A 112 2.64 -10.04 -1.70
N SER A 113 2.08 -10.75 -2.67
CA SER A 113 2.78 -11.88 -3.27
C SER A 113 4.06 -11.40 -3.98
N PRO A 114 5.09 -12.25 -4.12
CA PRO A 114 6.31 -11.89 -4.86
C PRO A 114 6.03 -11.39 -6.28
N GLN A 115 5.01 -11.95 -6.95
CA GLN A 115 4.58 -11.52 -8.27
C GLN A 115 4.05 -10.08 -8.28
N VAL A 116 3.27 -9.69 -7.27
CA VAL A 116 2.77 -8.32 -7.13
C VAL A 116 3.92 -7.35 -6.83
N LEU A 117 4.89 -7.77 -6.02
CA LEU A 117 6.09 -6.99 -5.75
C LEU A 117 6.90 -6.74 -7.03
N GLU A 118 7.12 -7.78 -7.84
CA GLU A 118 7.82 -7.67 -9.11
C GLU A 118 7.11 -6.70 -10.07
N GLN A 119 5.79 -6.82 -10.20
CA GLN A 119 4.99 -5.90 -11.02
C GLN A 119 5.08 -4.45 -10.52
N ASN A 120 5.03 -4.25 -9.21
CA ASN A 120 5.19 -2.93 -8.61
C ASN A 120 6.60 -2.37 -8.84
N VAL A 121 7.64 -3.19 -8.73
CA VAL A 121 9.03 -2.77 -9.02
C VAL A 121 9.16 -2.37 -10.49
N GLN A 122 8.65 -3.17 -11.42
CA GLN A 122 8.68 -2.85 -12.85
C GLN A 122 7.95 -1.54 -13.15
N ARG A 123 6.74 -1.37 -12.59
CA ARG A 123 5.95 -0.14 -12.74
C ARG A 123 6.68 1.08 -12.17
N ASN A 124 7.11 1.02 -10.92
CA ASN A 124 7.79 2.13 -10.25
C ASN A 124 9.10 2.50 -10.97
N THR A 125 9.82 1.52 -11.49
CA THR A 125 11.05 1.75 -12.26
C THR A 125 10.75 2.51 -13.54
N TYR A 126 9.69 2.12 -14.25
CA TYR A 126 9.28 2.78 -15.48
C TYR A 126 8.74 4.21 -15.22
N GLU A 127 7.95 4.40 -14.18
CA GLU A 127 7.45 5.72 -13.76
C GLU A 127 8.62 6.64 -13.39
N TYR A 128 9.54 6.17 -12.56
CA TYR A 128 10.73 6.94 -12.16
C TYR A 128 11.62 7.30 -13.36
N TRP A 129 11.74 6.40 -14.33
CA TRP A 129 12.46 6.68 -15.57
C TRP A 129 11.74 7.75 -16.42
N ALA A 130 10.42 7.69 -16.52
CA ALA A 130 9.61 8.67 -17.25
C ALA A 130 9.66 10.08 -16.62
N GLU A 131 9.89 10.16 -15.30
CA GLU A 131 10.07 11.41 -14.55
C GLU A 131 11.53 11.91 -14.57
N GLY A 132 12.39 11.36 -15.43
CA GLY A 132 13.77 11.80 -15.59
C GLY A 132 14.68 11.38 -14.44
N LEU A 133 14.33 10.33 -13.70
CA LEU A 133 15.09 9.81 -12.55
C LEU A 133 15.27 10.86 -11.44
N ASP A 134 14.36 11.82 -11.31
CA ASP A 134 14.37 12.83 -10.24
C ASP A 134 13.13 12.69 -9.35
N TRP A 135 13.34 12.22 -8.12
CA TRP A 135 12.26 12.02 -7.15
C TRP A 135 11.60 13.34 -6.71
N ARG A 136 12.23 14.49 -6.96
CA ARG A 136 11.64 15.81 -6.68
C ARG A 136 10.55 16.21 -7.67
N ASN A 137 10.54 15.57 -8.84
CA ASN A 137 9.56 15.81 -9.90
C ASN A 137 8.53 14.67 -9.95
N ALA A 138 8.33 13.96 -8.84
CA ALA A 138 7.32 12.92 -8.75
C ALA A 138 5.93 13.49 -9.04
N THR A 139 5.17 12.81 -9.88
CA THR A 139 3.84 13.22 -10.32
C THR A 139 2.88 13.23 -9.14
N GLU A 140 2.27 14.39 -8.88
CA GLU A 140 1.28 14.56 -7.82
C GLU A 140 -0.09 13.99 -8.22
N GLU A 141 -0.96 13.74 -7.22
CA GLU A 141 -2.31 13.19 -7.43
C GLU A 141 -3.15 14.01 -8.43
N LYS A 142 -3.00 15.34 -8.43
CA LYS A 142 -3.72 16.25 -9.34
C LYS A 142 -3.37 16.03 -10.82
N ASP A 143 -2.17 15.51 -11.08
CA ASP A 143 -1.64 15.26 -12.42
C ASP A 143 -1.75 13.78 -12.83
N MET A 144 -2.28 12.93 -11.95
CA MET A 144 -2.57 11.53 -12.24
C MET A 144 -3.87 11.36 -13.05
N ILE A 145 -3.91 10.34 -13.89
CA ILE A 145 -5.10 10.02 -14.69
C ILE A 145 -6.07 9.19 -13.84
N ARG A 146 -7.29 9.70 -13.68
CA ARG A 146 -8.37 8.98 -13.01
C ARG A 146 -9.04 8.00 -13.97
N THR A 147 -8.96 6.71 -13.65
CA THR A 147 -9.62 5.64 -14.38
C THR A 147 -11.14 5.65 -14.15
N ARG A 148 -11.90 4.97 -15.03
CA ARG A 148 -13.35 4.77 -14.85
C ARG A 148 -13.74 4.10 -13.53
N LYS A 149 -12.82 3.36 -12.90
CA LYS A 149 -13.00 2.70 -11.60
C LYS A 149 -12.62 3.59 -10.41
N GLY A 150 -12.32 4.87 -10.65
CA GLY A 150 -11.88 5.83 -9.62
C GLY A 150 -10.43 5.67 -9.18
N ARG A 151 -9.65 4.75 -9.75
CA ARG A 151 -8.22 4.59 -9.43
C ARG A 151 -7.40 5.67 -10.12
N LEU A 152 -6.36 6.16 -9.44
CA LEU A 152 -5.37 7.07 -10.00
C LEU A 152 -4.22 6.27 -10.60
N VAL A 153 -3.79 6.67 -11.80
CA VAL A 153 -2.73 5.99 -12.55
C VAL A 153 -1.78 7.04 -13.11
N HIS A 154 -0.49 6.81 -12.96
CA HIS A 154 0.55 7.66 -13.53
C HIS A 154 0.40 7.77 -15.07
N PRO A 155 0.55 8.97 -15.68
CA PRO A 155 0.38 9.14 -17.13
C PRO A 155 1.23 8.21 -17.99
N ALA A 156 2.50 7.98 -17.60
CA ALA A 156 3.38 7.05 -18.32
C ALA A 156 2.82 5.62 -18.29
N THR A 157 2.39 5.14 -17.11
CA THR A 157 1.81 3.80 -16.93
C THR A 157 0.51 3.67 -17.72
N TRP A 158 -0.31 4.71 -17.75
CA TRP A 158 -1.54 4.74 -18.57
C TRP A 158 -1.23 4.57 -20.06
N LYS A 159 -0.25 5.32 -20.58
CA LYS A 159 0.19 5.22 -21.98
C LYS A 159 0.67 3.79 -22.30
N LEU A 160 1.50 3.20 -21.44
CA LEU A 160 2.00 1.83 -21.60
C LEU A 160 0.85 0.80 -21.64
N ILE A 161 -0.13 0.92 -20.74
CA ILE A 161 -1.31 0.04 -20.71
C ILE A 161 -2.09 0.15 -22.03
N HIS A 162 -2.33 1.36 -22.52
CA HIS A 162 -3.06 1.60 -23.77
C HIS A 162 -2.33 1.02 -24.99
N GLU A 163 -1.01 1.20 -25.08
CA GLU A 163 -0.19 0.64 -26.15
C GLU A 163 -0.22 -0.89 -26.14
N ASN A 164 -0.10 -1.51 -24.96
CA ASN A 164 -0.18 -2.95 -24.79
C ASN A 164 -1.53 -3.52 -25.25
N ILE A 165 -2.64 -2.86 -24.89
CA ILE A 165 -3.98 -3.25 -25.35
C ILE A 165 -4.07 -3.17 -26.87
N ALA A 166 -3.64 -2.07 -27.48
CA ALA A 166 -3.66 -1.89 -28.93
C ALA A 166 -2.82 -2.96 -29.66
N ASN A 167 -1.64 -3.29 -29.13
CA ASN A 167 -0.77 -4.32 -29.68
C ASN A 167 -1.38 -5.72 -29.55
N GLN A 168 -2.02 -6.03 -28.42
CA GLN A 168 -2.76 -7.30 -28.27
C GLN A 168 -3.88 -7.43 -29.29
N HIS A 169 -4.65 -6.37 -29.54
CA HIS A 169 -5.68 -6.39 -30.58
C HIS A 169 -5.11 -6.65 -31.98
N LYS A 170 -4.00 -5.99 -32.34
CA LYS A 170 -3.31 -6.22 -33.61
C LYS A 170 -2.84 -7.68 -33.74
N ASN A 171 -2.23 -8.22 -32.68
CA ASN A 171 -1.73 -9.60 -32.68
C ASN A 171 -2.87 -10.62 -32.80
N ARG A 172 -3.99 -10.40 -32.08
CA ARG A 172 -5.18 -11.26 -32.20
C ARG A 172 -5.78 -11.23 -33.60
N ARG A 173 -5.87 -10.07 -34.24
CA ARG A 173 -6.35 -9.95 -35.63
C ARG A 173 -5.44 -10.70 -36.60
N ARG A 174 -4.12 -10.54 -36.49
CA ARG A 174 -3.15 -11.28 -37.31
C ARG A 174 -3.27 -12.80 -37.13
N ALA A 175 -3.40 -13.27 -35.90
CA ALA A 175 -3.56 -14.69 -35.60
C ALA A 175 -4.84 -15.29 -36.20
N MET A 176 -5.95 -14.53 -36.22
CA MET A 176 -7.19 -14.96 -36.86
C MET A 176 -7.07 -15.07 -38.38
N LEU A 177 -6.43 -14.10 -39.04
CA LEU A 177 -6.21 -14.14 -40.50
C LEU A 177 -5.35 -15.35 -40.90
N HIS A 178 -4.30 -15.66 -40.14
CA HIS A 178 -3.42 -16.79 -40.42
C HIS A 178 -4.09 -18.16 -40.19
N ARG A 179 -5.19 -18.22 -39.44
CA ARG A 179 -5.93 -19.48 -39.21
C ARG A 179 -6.91 -19.80 -40.35
N GLN A 180 -7.19 -18.84 -41.23
CA GLN A 180 -8.14 -18.98 -42.34
C GLN A 180 -7.45 -19.23 -43.69
N ALA A 181 -6.12 -19.19 -43.73
CA ALA A 181 -5.28 -19.53 -44.88
C ALA A 181 -4.74 -20.95 -44.70
#